data_AF-A0A970EEL9-F1
#
_entry.id   AF-A0A970EEL9-F1
#
_cell.length_a   1.000
_cell.length_b   1.000
_cell.length_c   1.000
_cell.angle_alpha   90.00
_cell.angle_beta   90.00
_cell.angle_gamma   90.00
#
_symmetry.space_group_name_H-M   'P 1'
#
loop_
_entity.id
_entity.type
_entity.pdbx_description
1 polymer ?
#
loop_
_entity_poly.entity_id
_entity_poly.type
_entity_poly.pdbx_seq_one_letter_code
_entity_poly.pdbx_strand_id
1 'polypeptide(L)'
;MDEALLVDLSEVETLKGKYLTFRLGEEEYGIAIKFVKEIIGIQKITNVPKVPDYFKGIINLRGLVIPVLDVRLRIGQDFKEYDDRTCIIVIETSSHLVGLIVDSVSEVLSINDEDISSIPEGFSQNYLMGIGKTSTGVKLLIDCDKLLQNDLEVLSMNF
;
A
#
# COMPACT_ATOMS: atom_id res chain seq x y z
N MET A 1 -11.42 32.76 3.98
CA MET A 1 -10.84 31.70 3.13
C MET A 1 -9.90 30.96 4.05
N ASP A 2 -10.26 29.75 4.45
CA ASP A 2 -9.57 29.02 5.52
C ASP A 2 -8.12 28.70 5.12
N GLU A 3 -7.16 29.22 5.88
CA GLU A 3 -5.74 28.90 5.70
C GLU A 3 -5.47 27.40 5.82
N ALA A 4 -6.22 26.69 6.67
CA ALA A 4 -6.11 25.24 6.83
C ALA A 4 -6.42 24.46 5.52
N LEU A 5 -7.36 24.96 4.72
CA LEU A 5 -7.78 24.35 3.45
C LEU A 5 -6.76 24.62 2.33
N LEU A 6 -6.05 25.76 2.43
CA LEU A 6 -5.02 26.17 1.50
C LEU A 6 -3.69 25.43 1.76
N VAL A 7 -3.38 25.16 3.03
CA VAL A 7 -2.21 24.35 3.44
C VAL A 7 -2.34 22.91 2.97
N ASP A 8 -3.49 22.27 3.18
CA ASP A 8 -3.74 20.86 2.78
C ASP A 8 -3.65 20.66 1.26
N LEU A 9 -4.23 21.56 0.45
CA LEU A 9 -4.13 21.49 -1.01
C LEU A 9 -2.69 21.62 -1.52
N SER A 10 -1.92 22.55 -0.94
CA SER A 10 -0.54 22.79 -1.35
C SER A 10 0.36 21.59 -1.04
N GLU A 11 0.15 20.93 0.09
CA GLU A 11 0.88 19.73 0.48
C GLU A 11 0.53 18.57 -0.46
N VAL A 12 -0.76 18.36 -0.75
CA VAL A 12 -1.22 17.34 -1.72
C VAL A 12 -0.65 17.58 -3.12
N GLU A 13 -0.54 18.83 -3.57
CA GLU A 13 0.10 19.17 -4.85
C GLU A 13 1.58 18.80 -4.88
N THR A 14 2.32 19.01 -3.78
CA THR A 14 3.75 18.62 -3.71
C THR A 14 3.97 17.11 -3.71
N LEU A 15 2.98 16.34 -3.27
CA LEU A 15 3.00 14.87 -3.26
C LEU A 15 2.50 14.26 -4.57
N LYS A 16 1.95 15.06 -5.49
CA LYS A 16 1.47 14.55 -6.78
C LYS A 16 2.65 13.96 -7.58
N GLY A 17 2.42 12.78 -8.16
CA GLY A 17 3.46 12.06 -8.93
C GLY A 17 4.57 11.48 -8.07
N LYS A 18 4.48 11.51 -6.73
CA LYS A 18 5.44 10.87 -5.84
C LYS A 18 4.92 9.51 -5.39
N TYR A 19 5.74 8.49 -5.52
CA TYR A 19 5.40 7.10 -5.21
C TYR A 19 6.41 6.51 -4.24
N LEU A 20 5.93 5.90 -3.16
CA LEU A 20 6.74 4.99 -2.37
C LEU A 20 6.83 3.67 -3.11
N THR A 21 8.06 3.22 -3.40
CA THR A 21 8.30 1.94 -4.06
C THR A 21 8.71 0.86 -3.07
N PHE A 22 8.34 -0.38 -3.36
CA PHE A 22 8.62 -1.53 -2.52
C PHE A 22 8.66 -2.82 -3.35
N ARG A 23 9.24 -3.87 -2.78
CA ARG A 23 9.38 -5.18 -3.41
C ARG A 23 8.34 -6.17 -2.89
N LEU A 24 7.89 -7.03 -3.80
CA LEU A 24 7.25 -8.30 -3.50
C LEU A 24 7.86 -9.34 -4.44
N GLY A 25 8.75 -10.19 -3.92
CA GLY A 25 9.53 -11.11 -4.72
C GLY A 25 10.52 -10.38 -5.63
N GLU A 26 10.40 -10.63 -6.93
CA GLU A 26 11.26 -10.03 -7.95
C GLU A 26 10.64 -8.77 -8.58
N GLU A 27 9.37 -8.52 -8.31
CA GLU A 27 8.64 -7.37 -8.82
C GLU A 27 8.74 -6.16 -7.88
N GLU A 28 8.76 -4.98 -8.50
CA GLU A 28 8.67 -3.70 -7.79
C GLU A 28 7.32 -3.04 -8.04
N TYR A 29 6.73 -2.61 -6.93
CA TYR A 29 5.43 -1.96 -6.88
C TYR A 29 5.59 -0.53 -6.38
N GLY A 30 4.57 0.29 -6.64
CA GLY A 30 4.50 1.65 -6.13
C GLY A 30 3.11 2.00 -5.65
N ILE A 31 3.02 2.75 -4.56
CA ILE A 31 1.78 3.41 -4.12
C ILE A 31 2.02 4.91 -4.02
N ALA A 32 1.00 5.70 -4.31
CA ALA A 32 1.11 7.15 -4.20
C ALA A 32 1.41 7.54 -2.75
N ILE A 33 2.44 8.36 -2.54
CA ILE A 33 2.94 8.68 -1.20
C ILE A 33 1.89 9.41 -0.35
N LYS A 34 0.93 10.08 -0.98
CA LYS A 34 -0.19 10.75 -0.29
C LYS A 34 -1.01 9.81 0.60
N PHE A 35 -0.98 8.50 0.34
CA PHE A 35 -1.65 7.50 1.17
C PHE A 35 -0.77 6.99 2.31
N VAL A 36 0.54 7.20 2.27
CA VAL A 36 1.49 6.63 3.22
C VAL A 36 1.54 7.50 4.47
N LYS A 37 1.27 6.90 5.64
CA LYS A 37 1.43 7.56 6.95
C LYS A 37 2.80 7.34 7.55
N GLU A 38 3.22 6.08 7.61
CA GLU A 38 4.54 5.70 8.11
C GLU A 38 4.93 4.29 7.64
N ILE A 39 6.22 3.99 7.72
CA ILE A 39 6.76 2.66 7.46
C ILE A 39 7.35 2.18 8.78
N ILE A 40 6.97 0.98 9.19
CA ILE A 40 7.45 0.36 10.42
C ILE A 40 7.99 -1.03 10.10
N GLY A 41 8.94 -1.52 10.91
CA GLY A 41 9.40 -2.90 10.82
C GLY A 41 8.28 -3.88 11.19
N ILE A 42 8.41 -5.14 10.76
CA ILE A 42 7.51 -6.20 11.17
C ILE A 42 7.45 -6.28 12.70
N GLN A 43 6.25 -6.39 13.25
CA GLN A 43 6.01 -6.47 14.69
C GLN A 43 5.08 -7.63 15.01
N LYS A 44 4.84 -7.87 16.31
CA LYS A 44 3.94 -8.95 16.73
C LYS A 44 2.52 -8.69 16.22
N ILE A 45 2.01 -9.60 15.40
CA ILE A 45 0.65 -9.57 14.88
C ILE A 45 -0.25 -10.40 15.78
N THR A 46 -1.37 -9.82 16.20
CA THR A 46 -2.44 -10.54 16.91
C THR A 46 -3.38 -11.14 15.88
N ASN A 47 -3.47 -12.48 15.85
CA ASN A 47 -4.29 -13.18 14.88
C ASN A 47 -5.79 -12.91 15.09
N VAL A 48 -6.52 -12.70 13.99
CA VAL A 48 -7.97 -12.54 13.99
C VAL A 48 -8.60 -13.77 13.34
N PRO A 49 -9.53 -14.47 13.99
CA PRO A 49 -10.15 -15.67 13.42
C PRO A 49 -11.16 -15.33 12.32
N LYS A 50 -11.38 -16.27 11.39
CA LYS A 50 -12.40 -16.20 10.32
C LYS A 50 -12.21 -15.05 9.31
N VAL A 51 -10.97 -14.64 9.10
CA VAL A 51 -10.57 -13.69 8.05
C VAL A 51 -9.85 -14.45 6.93
N PRO A 52 -9.82 -13.91 5.70
CA PRO A 52 -9.02 -14.48 4.61
C PRO A 52 -7.53 -14.57 4.96
N ASP A 53 -6.81 -15.52 4.37
CA ASP A 53 -5.40 -15.80 4.73
C ASP A 53 -4.42 -14.65 4.52
N TYR A 54 -4.74 -13.76 3.56
CA TYR A 54 -3.97 -12.54 3.31
C TYR A 54 -4.15 -11.50 4.42
N PHE A 55 -5.20 -11.58 5.22
CA PHE A 55 -5.34 -10.77 6.42
C PHE A 55 -4.61 -11.46 7.57
N LYS A 56 -3.48 -10.91 7.99
CA LYS A 56 -2.63 -11.55 9.00
C LYS A 56 -3.11 -11.31 10.42
N GLY A 57 -3.95 -10.30 10.63
CA GLY A 57 -4.52 -9.95 11.92
C GLY A 57 -4.45 -8.45 12.16
N ILE A 58 -4.16 -8.07 13.40
CA ILE A 58 -4.08 -6.68 13.84
C ILE A 58 -2.75 -6.41 14.57
N ILE A 59 -2.29 -5.17 14.50
CA ILE A 59 -1.17 -4.64 15.29
C ILE A 59 -1.66 -3.50 16.18
N ASN A 60 -0.94 -3.21 17.26
CA ASN A 60 -1.13 -1.99 18.02
C ASN A 60 0.00 -1.01 17.69
N LEU A 61 -0.34 0.09 17.04
CA LEU A 61 0.61 1.16 16.72
C LEU A 61 0.23 2.41 17.51
N ARG A 62 1.02 2.73 18.53
CA ARG A 62 0.82 3.90 19.41
C ARG A 62 -0.60 3.98 20.00
N GLY A 63 -1.18 2.83 20.37
CA GLY A 63 -2.53 2.74 20.93
C GLY A 63 -3.63 2.55 19.88
N LEU A 64 -3.33 2.70 18.58
CA LEU A 64 -4.27 2.44 17.50
C LEU A 64 -4.20 0.98 17.07
N VAL A 65 -5.36 0.34 17.01
CA VAL A 65 -5.48 -1.02 16.46
C VAL A 65 -5.57 -0.93 14.94
N ILE A 66 -4.56 -1.47 14.25
CA ILE A 66 -4.47 -1.37 12.79
C ILE A 66 -4.56 -2.77 12.19
N PRO A 67 -5.53 -3.03 11.28
CA PRO A 67 -5.56 -4.26 10.50
C PRO A 67 -4.31 -4.36 9.62
N VAL A 68 -3.74 -5.56 9.50
CA VAL A 68 -2.57 -5.82 8.65
C VAL A 68 -2.84 -6.92 7.64
N LEU A 69 -2.50 -6.63 6.38
CA LEU A 69 -2.65 -7.57 5.27
C LEU A 69 -1.35 -7.78 4.53
N ASP A 70 -1.07 -9.04 4.21
CA ASP A 70 0.05 -9.51 3.44
C ASP A 70 -0.22 -9.30 1.95
N VAL A 71 0.55 -8.39 1.35
CA VAL A 71 0.29 -7.99 -0.03
C VAL A 71 0.63 -9.13 -1.00
N ARG A 72 1.61 -10.00 -0.70
CA ARG A 72 1.93 -11.17 -1.54
C ARG A 72 0.71 -12.06 -1.66
N LEU A 73 0.14 -12.44 -0.51
CA LEU A 73 -1.06 -13.27 -0.46
C LEU A 73 -2.26 -12.57 -1.11
N ARG A 74 -2.41 -11.26 -0.90
CA ARG A 74 -3.51 -10.48 -1.48
C ARG A 74 -3.49 -10.49 -3.01
N ILE A 75 -2.30 -10.43 -3.61
CA ILE A 75 -2.16 -10.39 -5.07
C ILE A 75 -1.94 -11.77 -5.70
N GLY A 76 -2.01 -12.84 -4.89
CA GLY A 76 -1.90 -14.23 -5.33
C GLY A 76 -0.47 -14.74 -5.52
N GLN A 77 0.54 -14.06 -4.94
CA GLN A 77 1.89 -14.60 -4.81
C GLN A 77 2.00 -15.56 -3.62
N ASP A 78 2.99 -16.46 -3.68
CA ASP A 78 3.28 -17.38 -2.59
C ASP A 78 3.74 -16.66 -1.33
N PHE A 79 3.34 -17.18 -0.18
CA PHE A 79 3.83 -16.72 1.12
C PHE A 79 5.35 -16.85 1.22
N LYS A 80 5.97 -15.86 1.87
CA LYS A 80 7.37 -15.87 2.27
C LYS A 80 7.44 -15.60 3.77
N GLU A 81 8.31 -16.31 4.48
CA GLU A 81 8.58 -15.99 5.89
C GLU A 81 9.08 -14.55 6.04
N TYR A 82 8.60 -13.88 7.08
CA TYR A 82 8.99 -12.52 7.40
C TYR A 82 10.38 -12.47 7.98
N ASP A 83 11.19 -11.56 7.46
CA ASP A 83 12.57 -11.33 7.85
C ASP A 83 12.77 -9.89 8.36
N ASP A 84 14.02 -9.53 8.64
CA ASP A 84 14.44 -8.21 9.11
C ASP A 84 14.27 -7.09 8.07
N ARG A 85 14.03 -7.43 6.80
CA ARG A 85 13.73 -6.46 5.73
C ARG A 85 12.23 -6.24 5.57
N THR A 86 11.43 -7.18 6.02
CA THR A 86 9.96 -7.14 5.92
C THR A 86 9.42 -5.95 6.69
N CYS A 87 8.66 -5.11 5.99
CA CYS A 87 8.11 -3.87 6.53
C CYS A 87 6.59 -3.88 6.46
N ILE A 88 5.97 -3.10 7.34
CA ILE A 88 4.55 -2.73 7.25
C ILE A 88 4.48 -1.28 6.78
N ILE A 89 3.90 -1.06 5.60
CA ILE A 89 3.57 0.28 5.12
C ILE A 89 2.18 0.62 5.65
N VAL A 90 2.10 1.54 6.60
CA VAL A 90 0.82 2.02 7.13
C VAL A 90 0.27 3.05 6.14
N ILE A 91 -0.89 2.74 5.57
CA ILE A 91 -1.58 3.62 4.64
C ILE A 91 -2.92 4.08 5.22
N GLU A 92 -3.32 5.28 4.84
CA GLU A 92 -4.66 5.81 5.10
C GLU A 92 -5.30 6.19 3.76
N THR A 93 -6.39 5.51 3.40
CA THR A 93 -7.30 5.97 2.35
C THR A 93 -8.41 6.83 2.96
N SER A 94 -9.32 7.35 2.15
CA SER A 94 -10.47 8.11 2.65
C SER A 94 -11.35 7.33 3.65
N SER A 95 -11.25 6.00 3.64
CA SER A 95 -12.14 5.11 4.37
C SER A 95 -11.43 4.19 5.37
N HIS A 96 -10.11 3.97 5.23
CA HIS A 96 -9.42 2.91 5.97
C HIS A 96 -8.00 3.30 6.38
N LEU A 97 -7.64 2.94 7.62
CA LEU A 97 -6.25 2.89 8.09
C LEU A 97 -5.82 1.43 8.16
N VAL A 98 -4.81 1.04 7.37
CA VAL A 98 -4.40 -0.36 7.22
C VAL A 98 -2.89 -0.47 7.04
N GLY A 99 -2.30 -1.55 7.55
CA GLY A 99 -0.89 -1.87 7.33
C GLY A 99 -0.70 -2.90 6.23
N LEU A 100 0.10 -2.56 5.22
CA LEU A 100 0.48 -3.45 4.12
C LEU A 100 1.82 -4.12 4.44
N ILE A 101 1.84 -5.45 4.64
CA ILE A 101 3.09 -6.20 4.81
C ILE A 101 3.71 -6.43 3.43
N VAL A 102 4.96 -5.97 3.28
CA VAL A 102 5.75 -6.05 2.05
C VAL A 102 7.15 -6.59 2.33
N ASP A 103 7.84 -7.13 1.32
CA ASP A 103 9.15 -7.75 1.52
C ASP A 103 10.22 -6.73 1.92
N SER A 104 10.20 -5.55 1.31
CA SER A 104 11.06 -4.43 1.66
C SER A 104 10.60 -3.15 0.97
N VAL A 105 10.79 -2.00 1.63
CA VAL A 105 10.68 -0.70 0.97
C VAL A 105 11.96 -0.37 0.21
N SER A 106 11.81 0.23 -0.97
CA SER A 106 12.93 0.70 -1.81
C SER A 106 13.13 2.21 -1.61
N GLU A 107 12.68 3.05 -2.54
CA GLU A 107 12.88 4.50 -2.52
C GLU A 107 11.59 5.26 -2.87
N VAL A 108 11.61 6.59 -2.74
CA VAL A 108 10.52 7.45 -3.20
C VAL A 108 10.88 7.99 -4.58
N LEU A 109 10.06 7.68 -5.59
CA LEU A 109 10.27 8.11 -6.97
C LEU A 109 9.25 9.17 -7.40
N SER A 110 9.72 10.09 -8.23
CA SER A 110 8.85 10.91 -9.08
C SER A 110 8.52 10.14 -10.35
N ILE A 111 7.24 9.91 -10.60
CA ILE A 111 6.72 9.29 -11.83
C ILE A 111 5.63 10.22 -12.35
N ASN A 112 5.91 10.89 -13.46
CA ASN A 112 4.96 11.82 -14.06
C ASN A 112 3.84 11.05 -14.78
N ASP A 113 2.68 11.68 -14.95
CA ASP A 113 1.52 11.05 -15.62
C ASP A 113 1.87 10.56 -17.04
N GLU A 114 2.81 11.21 -17.73
CA GLU A 114 3.33 10.82 -19.05
C GLU A 114 4.19 9.54 -19.06
N ASP A 115 4.80 9.21 -17.91
CA ASP A 115 5.62 8.01 -17.72
C ASP A 115 4.78 6.81 -17.24
N ILE A 116 3.48 7.01 -17.02
CA ILE A 116 2.54 5.98 -16.62
C ILE A 116 1.82 5.45 -17.87
N SER A 117 2.12 4.20 -18.20
CA SER A 117 1.39 3.47 -19.25
C SER A 117 0.18 2.73 -18.68
N SER A 118 -0.86 2.59 -19.51
CA SER A 118 -2.02 1.78 -19.18
C SER A 118 -1.63 0.30 -19.05
N ILE A 119 -2.40 -0.42 -18.24
CA ILE A 119 -2.27 -1.86 -18.09
C ILE A 119 -2.67 -2.52 -19.42
N PRO A 120 -1.90 -3.50 -19.94
CA PRO A 120 -2.25 -4.22 -21.17
C PRO A 120 -3.65 -4.84 -21.11
N GLU A 121 -4.36 -4.85 -22.23
CA GLU A 121 -5.64 -5.55 -22.33
C GLU A 121 -5.48 -7.05 -22.01
N GLY A 122 -6.37 -7.59 -21.18
CA GLY A 122 -6.32 -8.98 -20.71
C GLY A 122 -5.56 -9.20 -19.40
N PHE A 123 -4.91 -8.18 -18.83
CA PHE A 123 -4.42 -8.23 -17.46
C PHE A 123 -5.58 -8.08 -16.47
N SER A 124 -5.85 -9.12 -15.68
CA SER A 124 -7.02 -9.21 -14.79
C SER A 124 -6.81 -8.60 -13.39
N GLN A 125 -5.73 -7.84 -13.18
CA GLN A 125 -5.39 -7.29 -11.85
C GLN A 125 -6.06 -5.93 -11.64
N ASN A 126 -7.26 -5.97 -11.08
CA ASN A 126 -8.10 -4.81 -10.81
C ASN A 126 -7.49 -3.79 -9.82
N TYR A 127 -6.50 -4.18 -9.03
CA TYR A 127 -5.83 -3.32 -8.06
C TYR A 127 -4.71 -2.47 -8.67
N LEU A 128 -4.36 -2.66 -9.95
CA LEU A 128 -3.35 -1.83 -10.61
C LEU A 128 -3.99 -0.55 -11.16
N MET A 129 -3.27 0.56 -10.97
CA MET A 129 -3.55 1.85 -11.59
C MET A 129 -2.86 1.97 -12.96
N GLY A 130 -1.65 1.43 -13.08
CA GLY A 130 -0.82 1.60 -14.26
C GLY A 130 0.58 1.02 -14.10
N ILE A 131 1.38 1.19 -15.14
CA ILE A 131 2.77 0.74 -15.19
C ILE A 131 3.66 1.98 -15.33
N GLY A 132 4.37 2.31 -14.25
CA GLY A 132 5.30 3.44 -14.20
C GLY A 132 6.67 3.06 -14.75
N LYS A 133 7.16 3.81 -15.75
CA LYS A 133 8.50 3.62 -16.32
C LYS A 133 9.46 4.61 -15.68
N THR A 134 10.57 4.10 -15.16
CA THR A 134 11.59 4.89 -14.47
C THR A 134 12.96 4.54 -15.02
N SER A 135 13.98 5.33 -14.68
CA SER A 135 15.38 5.01 -15.02
C SER A 135 15.85 3.69 -14.40
N THR A 136 15.25 3.27 -13.27
CA THR A 136 15.55 2.01 -12.57
C THR A 136 14.64 0.87 -12.99
N GLY A 137 13.91 1.02 -14.10
CA GLY A 137 13.04 -0.02 -14.66
C GLY A 137 11.55 0.24 -14.45
N VAL A 138 10.78 -0.83 -14.43
CA VAL A 138 9.31 -0.79 -14.41
C VAL A 138 8.79 -0.97 -12.99
N LYS A 139 7.79 -0.16 -12.60
CA LYS A 139 7.07 -0.27 -11.33
C LYS A 139 5.59 -0.51 -11.59
N LEU A 140 5.00 -1.49 -10.92
CA LEU A 140 3.56 -1.75 -10.96
C LEU A 140 2.85 -0.85 -9.96
N LEU A 141 2.13 0.16 -10.45
CA LEU A 141 1.49 1.15 -9.58
C LEU A 141 0.15 0.62 -9.09
N ILE A 142 0.00 0.54 -7.77
CA ILE A 142 -1.20 0.03 -7.10
C ILE A 142 -2.17 1.18 -6.81
N ASP A 143 -3.44 0.92 -7.11
CA ASP A 143 -4.59 1.69 -6.64
C ASP A 143 -4.99 1.17 -5.25
N CYS A 144 -4.67 1.94 -4.21
CA CYS A 144 -4.91 1.54 -2.82
C CYS A 144 -6.39 1.29 -2.51
N ASP A 145 -7.29 2.09 -3.08
CA ASP A 145 -8.73 1.93 -2.85
C ASP A 145 -9.24 0.62 -3.50
N LYS A 146 -8.80 0.32 -4.73
CA LYS A 146 -9.15 -0.94 -5.39
C LYS A 146 -8.51 -2.17 -4.73
N LEU A 147 -7.29 -2.04 -4.20
CA LEU A 147 -6.64 -3.12 -3.46
C LEU A 147 -7.48 -3.57 -2.26
N LEU A 148 -8.15 -2.63 -1.59
CA LEU A 148 -8.94 -2.84 -0.36
C LEU A 148 -10.45 -3.03 -0.60
N GLN A 149 -10.94 -2.84 -1.83
CA GLN A 149 -12.37 -2.72 -2.12
C GLN A 149 -13.22 -3.93 -1.67
N ASN A 150 -12.66 -5.14 -1.66
CA ASN A 150 -13.39 -6.36 -1.27
C ASN A 150 -13.23 -6.70 0.23
N ASP A 151 -12.54 -5.86 1.00
CA ASP A 151 -12.17 -6.13 2.40
C ASP A 151 -12.97 -5.29 3.40
N LEU A 152 -13.98 -4.57 2.91
CA LEU A 152 -14.80 -3.63 3.70
C LEU A 152 -15.40 -4.28 4.96
N GLU A 153 -15.81 -5.55 4.90
CA GLU A 153 -16.36 -6.25 6.08
C GLU A 153 -15.32 -6.47 7.18
N VAL A 154 -14.09 -6.83 6.81
CA VAL A 154 -13.01 -7.05 7.80
C VAL A 154 -12.47 -5.71 8.29
N LEU A 155 -12.33 -4.72 7.40
CA LEU A 155 -11.85 -3.39 7.73
C LEU A 155 -12.85 -2.54 8.53
N SER A 156 -14.13 -2.93 8.56
CA SER A 156 -15.17 -2.30 9.38
C SER A 156 -15.40 -3.00 10.72
N MET A 157 -14.67 -4.07 11.01
CA MET A 157 -14.70 -4.69 12.34
C MET A 157 -14.12 -3.73 13.38
N ASN A 158 -14.87 -3.51 14.46
CA ASN A 158 -14.37 -2.76 15.61
C ASN A 158 -13.44 -3.68 16.42
N PHE A 159 -12.15 -3.33 16.48
CA PHE A 159 -11.13 -4.02 17.27
C PHE A 159 -10.69 -3.21 18.49
#